data_AF-A0A7K4IVC2-F1
#
_entry.id   AF-A0A7K4IVC2-F1
#
_cell.length_a   1.000
_cell.length_b   1.000
_cell.length_c   1.000
_cell.angle_alpha   90.00
_cell.angle_beta   90.00
_cell.angle_gamma   90.00
#
_symmetry.space_group_name_H-M   'P 1'
#
loop_
_entity.id
_entity.type
_entity.pdbx_description
1 polymer ?
#
loop_
_entity_poly.entity_id
_entity_poly.type
_entity_poly.pdbx_seq_one_letter_code
_entity_poly.pdbx_strand_id
1 'polypeptide(L)'
;MELANTKDFQWKTLAPLPSRRVYSTLVEAGGQVFAIGGCDDNGVPKDCFEVYSPEANQWTSLPPMPTARAGVAVATLGKRIMVIGGVGMNQMPLKIVEMYNIDEGKWKKRNSLREAAMGISVTAKNAYYRVYAAGGMGSDLRPHNYLQHYDMLKDIWVSLAAMPTPRYAATSFLRGTKIYVLGGRQSKYAINAFEVFDTETRSWTKFPNIPNKRAFSSFVPTEDKLFSLGGLRQGRLYRQPKFMRTVDMFDMEQGGWMKMERSFYLKKRRADFVAGYLKGRVVVAGGLGNQPTVLESAEAFHPEKNKWESLPPMPTPRCACSSIVVRNCLLAVGGVSQGLSSAVEALCLSDS
;
A
#
# COMPACT_ATOMS: atom_id res chain seq x y z
N MET A 1 1.71 25.89 -6.87
CA MET A 1 1.09 25.07 -7.94
C MET A 1 -0.41 25.16 -7.73
N GLU A 2 -1.17 25.54 -8.76
CA GLU A 2 -2.62 25.73 -8.65
C GLU A 2 -3.33 24.40 -8.34
N LEU A 3 -4.30 24.44 -7.43
CA LEU A 3 -5.04 23.26 -7.00
C LEU A 3 -6.02 22.83 -8.10
N ALA A 4 -5.89 21.60 -8.60
CA ALA A 4 -6.74 21.10 -9.70
C ALA A 4 -8.24 21.15 -9.38
N ASN A 5 -9.12 21.42 -10.35
CA ASN A 5 -10.57 21.40 -10.14
C ASN A 5 -11.08 19.96 -10.14
N THR A 6 -12.12 19.66 -9.36
CA THR A 6 -12.74 18.33 -9.36
C THR A 6 -13.34 17.95 -10.71
N LYS A 7 -13.72 18.93 -11.54
CA LYS A 7 -14.27 18.69 -12.88
C LYS A 7 -13.23 18.21 -13.90
N ASP A 8 -11.95 18.47 -13.63
CA ASP A 8 -10.84 18.12 -14.52
C ASP A 8 -10.40 16.67 -14.32
N PHE A 9 -10.83 16.04 -13.22
CA PHE A 9 -10.54 14.63 -12.97
C PHE A 9 -11.39 13.76 -13.89
N GLN A 10 -10.74 12.80 -14.57
CA GLN A 10 -11.40 11.85 -15.45
C GLN A 10 -10.83 10.45 -15.24
N TRP A 11 -11.73 9.46 -15.29
CA TRP A 11 -11.35 8.06 -15.31
C TRP A 11 -11.04 7.62 -16.74
N LYS A 12 -9.93 6.90 -16.89
CA LYS A 12 -9.55 6.21 -18.12
C LYS A 12 -9.59 4.71 -17.85
N THR A 13 -10.33 3.98 -18.68
CA THR A 13 -10.25 2.51 -18.72
C THR A 13 -9.02 2.12 -19.51
N LEU A 14 -8.13 1.33 -18.90
CA LEU A 14 -6.87 0.90 -19.46
C LEU A 14 -6.92 -0.57 -19.85
N ALA A 15 -5.87 -1.09 -20.49
CA ALA A 15 -5.80 -2.50 -20.82
C ALA A 15 -5.98 -3.37 -19.56
N PRO A 16 -6.81 -4.42 -19.65
CA PRO A 16 -7.14 -5.25 -18.50
C PRO A 16 -5.92 -6.04 -18.04
N LEU A 17 -5.84 -6.30 -16.75
CA LEU A 17 -4.84 -7.15 -16.14
C LEU A 17 -4.98 -8.58 -16.72
N PRO A 18 -3.93 -9.16 -17.33
CA PRO A 18 -4.07 -10.45 -18.02
C PRO A 18 -4.51 -11.58 -17.08
N SER A 19 -3.95 -11.63 -15.87
CA SER A 19 -4.30 -12.61 -14.85
C SER A 19 -5.12 -11.97 -13.73
N ARG A 20 -6.45 -12.18 -13.68
CA ARG A 20 -7.28 -11.65 -12.58
C ARG A 20 -6.82 -12.21 -11.22
N ARG A 21 -6.56 -11.32 -10.25
CA ARG A 21 -6.00 -11.69 -8.94
C ARG A 21 -6.19 -10.59 -7.90
N VAL A 22 -6.10 -10.97 -6.63
CA VAL A 22 -6.03 -10.06 -5.46
C VAL A 22 -4.73 -10.28 -4.69
N TYR A 23 -4.43 -9.37 -3.76
CA TYR A 23 -3.19 -9.39 -2.96
C TYR A 23 -1.91 -9.37 -3.81
N SER A 24 -2.01 -8.92 -5.07
CA SER A 24 -0.86 -8.58 -5.89
C SER A 24 -0.29 -7.25 -5.42
N THR A 25 1.01 -7.06 -5.60
CA THR A 25 1.67 -5.79 -5.26
C THR A 25 2.04 -5.06 -6.54
N LEU A 26 1.78 -3.75 -6.56
CA LEU A 26 2.20 -2.87 -7.64
C LEU A 26 3.48 -2.15 -7.24
N VAL A 27 4.40 -1.98 -8.20
CA VAL A 27 5.54 -1.10 -8.04
C VAL A 27 5.84 -0.37 -9.34
N GLU A 28 6.30 0.87 -9.24
CA GLU A 28 6.80 1.64 -10.38
C GLU A 28 8.32 1.46 -10.48
N ALA A 29 8.80 1.23 -11.71
CA ALA A 29 10.21 1.25 -12.03
C ALA A 29 10.39 1.65 -13.50
N GLY A 30 11.23 2.66 -13.76
CA GLY A 30 11.57 3.07 -15.13
C GLY A 30 10.38 3.60 -15.94
N GLY A 31 9.39 4.20 -15.28
CA GLY A 31 8.18 4.72 -15.93
C GLY A 31 7.14 3.66 -16.29
N GLN A 32 7.33 2.41 -15.84
CA GLN A 32 6.44 1.27 -16.04
C GLN A 32 5.89 0.77 -14.70
N VAL A 33 4.74 0.06 -14.75
CA VAL A 33 4.10 -0.48 -13.56
C VAL A 33 4.14 -1.99 -13.57
N PHE A 34 4.72 -2.59 -12.54
CA PHE A 34 4.83 -4.05 -12.40
C PHE A 34 3.76 -4.56 -11.44
N ALA A 35 3.05 -5.61 -11.82
CA ALA A 35 2.07 -6.30 -10.99
C ALA A 35 2.59 -7.70 -10.61
N ILE A 36 2.82 -7.92 -9.33
CA ILE A 36 3.63 -9.02 -8.81
C ILE A 36 2.80 -9.93 -7.89
N GLY A 37 2.79 -11.23 -8.20
CA GLY A 37 2.17 -12.26 -7.38
C GLY A 37 0.67 -12.04 -7.19
N GLY A 38 0.15 -12.49 -6.05
CA GLY A 38 -1.27 -12.45 -5.69
C GLY A 38 -1.88 -13.84 -5.69
N CYS A 39 -3.20 -13.94 -5.57
CA CYS A 39 -3.93 -15.21 -5.65
C CYS A 39 -5.17 -15.12 -6.54
N ASP A 40 -5.57 -16.26 -7.09
CA ASP A 40 -6.78 -16.40 -7.92
C ASP A 40 -8.07 -16.55 -7.09
N ASP A 41 -9.18 -16.84 -7.78
CA ASP A 41 -10.52 -16.99 -7.19
C ASP A 41 -10.58 -18.10 -6.13
N ASN A 42 -9.70 -19.10 -6.24
CA ASN A 42 -9.61 -20.22 -5.30
C ASN A 42 -8.63 -19.94 -4.14
N GLY A 43 -8.09 -18.72 -4.06
CA GLY A 43 -7.07 -18.36 -3.08
C GLY A 43 -5.72 -19.02 -3.34
N VAL A 44 -5.50 -19.58 -4.53
CA VAL A 44 -4.23 -20.22 -4.89
C VAL A 44 -3.20 -19.15 -5.23
N PRO A 45 -2.07 -19.05 -4.51
CA PRO A 45 -1.03 -18.09 -4.81
C PRO A 45 -0.46 -18.27 -6.23
N LYS A 46 -0.09 -17.16 -6.87
CA LYS A 46 0.44 -17.14 -8.23
C LYS A 46 1.86 -16.59 -8.27
N ASP A 47 2.60 -16.99 -9.29
CA ASP A 47 3.92 -16.50 -9.67
C ASP A 47 3.87 -15.42 -10.76
N CYS A 48 2.66 -14.97 -11.14
CA CYS A 48 2.42 -13.96 -12.16
C CYS A 48 3.32 -12.73 -11.95
N PHE A 49 4.04 -12.36 -13.00
CA PHE A 49 4.84 -11.15 -13.07
C PHE A 49 4.59 -10.47 -14.40
N GLU A 50 3.88 -9.35 -14.35
CA GLU A 50 3.39 -8.65 -15.54
C GLU A 50 3.78 -7.18 -15.44
N VAL A 51 4.14 -6.57 -16.56
CA VAL A 51 4.47 -5.15 -16.65
C VAL A 51 3.46 -4.43 -17.54
N TYR A 52 3.01 -3.28 -17.09
CA TYR A 52 2.17 -2.37 -17.84
C TYR A 52 3.01 -1.21 -18.38
N SER A 53 2.92 -0.98 -19.68
CA SER A 53 3.45 0.19 -20.36
C SER A 53 2.34 1.25 -20.46
N PRO A 54 2.43 2.39 -19.73
CA PRO A 54 1.45 3.45 -19.83
C PRO A 54 1.38 4.09 -21.23
N GLU A 55 2.48 4.07 -21.98
CA GLU A 55 2.56 4.66 -23.33
C GLU A 55 1.85 3.81 -24.37
N ALA A 56 2.05 2.49 -24.31
CA ALA A 56 1.39 1.55 -25.22
C ALA A 56 -0.01 1.14 -24.76
N ASN A 57 -0.40 1.53 -23.53
CA ASN A 57 -1.56 1.01 -22.83
C ASN A 57 -1.66 -0.52 -22.96
N GLN A 58 -0.58 -1.23 -22.63
CA GLN A 58 -0.48 -2.67 -22.84
C GLN A 58 0.21 -3.36 -21.67
N TRP A 59 -0.29 -4.53 -21.32
CA TRP A 59 0.36 -5.45 -20.40
C TRP A 59 1.21 -6.47 -21.15
N THR A 60 2.37 -6.79 -20.58
CA THR A 60 3.27 -7.83 -21.07
C THR A 60 3.61 -8.77 -19.93
N SER A 61 3.41 -10.07 -20.15
CA SER A 61 3.88 -11.10 -19.22
C SER A 61 5.39 -11.22 -19.30
N LEU A 62 6.05 -11.15 -18.15
CA LEU A 62 7.49 -11.32 -18.01
C LEU A 62 7.79 -12.74 -17.49
N PRO A 63 9.07 -13.16 -17.46
CA PRO A 63 9.44 -14.41 -16.81
C PRO A 63 8.87 -14.47 -15.38
N PRO A 64 8.12 -15.53 -15.02
CA PRO A 64 7.40 -15.59 -13.75
C PRO A 64 8.35 -15.59 -12.55
N MET A 65 7.82 -15.23 -11.38
CA MET A 65 8.58 -15.38 -10.13
C MET A 65 8.98 -16.85 -9.92
N PRO A 66 10.21 -17.15 -9.46
CA PRO A 66 10.61 -18.53 -9.18
C PRO A 66 9.75 -19.25 -8.15
N THR A 67 9.07 -18.50 -7.26
CA THR A 67 8.13 -19.07 -6.28
C THR A 67 6.79 -18.34 -6.36
N ALA A 68 5.69 -19.09 -6.52
CA ALA A 68 4.33 -18.57 -6.46
C ALA A 68 3.94 -18.12 -5.04
N ARG A 69 3.45 -16.87 -4.90
CA ARG A 69 3.11 -16.29 -3.59
C ARG A 69 2.21 -15.05 -3.67
N ALA A 70 1.40 -14.85 -2.63
CA ALA A 70 0.50 -13.72 -2.47
C ALA A 70 0.92 -12.81 -1.31
N GLY A 71 0.45 -11.55 -1.32
CA GLY A 71 0.69 -10.61 -0.20
C GLY A 71 2.18 -10.33 0.04
N VAL A 72 2.96 -10.29 -1.04
CA VAL A 72 4.40 -10.04 -1.01
C VAL A 72 4.72 -8.60 -0.63
N ALA A 73 5.88 -8.37 -0.03
CA ALA A 73 6.43 -7.03 0.09
C ALA A 73 7.40 -6.78 -1.08
N VAL A 74 7.37 -5.58 -1.67
CA VAL A 74 8.16 -5.25 -2.86
C VAL A 74 8.91 -3.94 -2.66
N ALA A 75 10.17 -3.90 -3.11
CA ALA A 75 10.99 -2.70 -3.20
C ALA A 75 11.65 -2.58 -4.58
N THR A 76 11.72 -1.35 -5.10
CA THR A 76 12.55 -1.02 -6.25
C THR A 76 13.89 -0.45 -5.77
N LEU A 77 14.99 -1.00 -6.29
CA LEU A 77 16.36 -0.51 -6.10
C LEU A 77 17.01 -0.26 -7.47
N GLY A 78 16.89 0.97 -7.96
CA GLY A 78 17.28 1.30 -9.34
C GLY A 78 16.49 0.46 -10.34
N LYS A 79 17.18 -0.28 -11.22
CA LYS A 79 16.57 -1.17 -12.21
C LYS A 79 16.32 -2.60 -11.71
N ARG A 80 16.09 -2.75 -10.41
CA ARG A 80 15.89 -4.06 -9.78
C ARG A 80 14.66 -4.05 -8.91
N ILE A 81 13.87 -5.11 -8.99
CA ILE A 81 12.64 -5.29 -8.22
C ILE A 81 12.89 -6.44 -7.26
N MET A 82 12.86 -6.15 -5.96
CA MET A 82 13.05 -7.11 -4.89
C MET A 82 11.70 -7.51 -4.31
N VAL A 83 11.45 -8.80 -4.22
CA VAL A 83 10.22 -9.39 -3.67
C VAL A 83 10.59 -10.17 -2.42
N ILE A 84 9.92 -9.86 -1.31
CA ILE A 84 10.28 -10.31 0.04
C ILE A 84 9.06 -10.97 0.70
N GLY A 85 9.27 -12.18 1.23
CA GLY A 85 8.28 -12.87 2.06
C GLY A 85 6.97 -13.16 1.32
N GLY A 86 5.84 -13.02 2.02
CA GLY A 86 4.50 -13.34 1.49
C GLY A 86 4.05 -14.75 1.86
N VAL A 87 2.95 -15.20 1.26
CA VAL A 87 2.31 -16.49 1.55
C VAL A 87 2.44 -17.42 0.36
N GLY A 88 3.00 -18.62 0.57
CA GLY A 88 3.22 -19.63 -0.48
C GLY A 88 2.04 -20.60 -0.66
N MET A 89 2.20 -21.57 -1.56
CA MET A 89 1.16 -22.54 -1.95
C MET A 89 0.57 -23.34 -0.78
N ASN A 90 1.35 -23.59 0.28
CA ASN A 90 0.91 -24.26 1.50
C ASN A 90 0.19 -23.33 2.49
N GLN A 91 -0.15 -22.10 2.07
CA GLN A 91 -0.77 -21.05 2.91
C GLN A 91 0.09 -20.63 4.12
N MET A 92 1.41 -20.88 4.06
CA MET A 92 2.34 -20.49 5.11
C MET A 92 3.18 -19.27 4.70
N PRO A 93 3.57 -18.41 5.67
CA PRO A 93 4.53 -17.35 5.44
C PRO A 93 5.86 -17.89 4.89
N LEU A 94 6.51 -17.10 4.04
CA LEU A 94 7.80 -17.43 3.44
C LEU A 94 8.90 -16.51 3.96
N LYS A 95 10.14 -17.02 3.99
CA LYS A 95 11.36 -16.22 4.22
C LYS A 95 12.10 -15.85 2.94
N ILE A 96 11.57 -16.26 1.79
CA ILE A 96 12.23 -16.17 0.49
C ILE A 96 12.37 -14.72 0.06
N VAL A 97 13.52 -14.40 -0.55
CA VAL A 97 13.80 -13.12 -1.19
C VAL A 97 14.29 -13.41 -2.60
N GLU A 98 13.63 -12.81 -3.58
CA GLU A 98 13.97 -12.94 -4.99
C GLU A 98 14.05 -11.55 -5.61
N MET A 99 14.99 -11.34 -6.52
CA MET A 99 15.19 -10.06 -7.18
C MET A 99 15.22 -10.22 -8.69
N TYR A 100 14.40 -9.44 -9.38
CA TYR A 100 14.39 -9.32 -10.83
C TYR A 100 15.31 -8.19 -11.28
N ASN A 101 16.19 -8.46 -12.24
CA ASN A 101 16.94 -7.42 -12.94
C ASN A 101 16.20 -7.07 -14.24
N ILE A 102 15.77 -5.81 -14.37
CA ILE A 102 15.00 -5.33 -15.52
C ILE A 102 15.81 -5.39 -16.82
N ASP A 103 17.11 -5.05 -16.78
CA ASP A 103 17.97 -5.05 -17.98
C ASP A 103 18.30 -6.47 -18.45
N GLU A 104 18.55 -7.39 -17.51
CA GLU A 104 18.86 -8.79 -17.84
C GLU A 104 17.60 -9.63 -18.14
N GLY A 105 16.43 -9.15 -17.75
CA GLY A 105 15.19 -9.90 -17.83
C GLY A 105 15.14 -11.16 -16.95
N LYS A 106 15.92 -11.21 -15.86
CA LYS A 106 16.17 -12.44 -15.08
C LYS A 106 15.94 -12.29 -13.58
N TRP A 107 15.38 -13.33 -12.99
CA TRP A 107 15.28 -13.51 -11.54
C TRP A 107 16.55 -14.11 -10.96
N LYS A 108 16.93 -13.65 -9.76
CA LYS A 108 18.00 -14.21 -8.94
C LYS A 108 17.49 -14.36 -7.51
N LYS A 109 17.72 -15.53 -6.91
CA LYS A 109 17.50 -15.75 -5.47
C LYS A 109 18.52 -14.93 -4.67
N ARG A 110 18.07 -14.34 -3.56
CA ARG A 110 18.91 -13.56 -2.64
C ARG A 110 18.88 -14.14 -1.25
N ASN A 111 19.74 -13.62 -0.37
CA ASN A 111 19.73 -14.05 1.01
C ASN A 111 18.35 -13.83 1.64
N SER A 112 17.89 -14.89 2.28
CA SER A 112 16.53 -14.98 2.81
C SER A 112 16.41 -14.20 4.11
N LEU A 113 15.17 -13.85 4.46
CA LEU A 113 14.86 -13.35 5.80
C LEU A 113 15.28 -14.38 6.86
N ARG A 114 15.57 -13.88 8.06
CA ARG A 114 15.91 -14.74 9.20
C ARG A 114 14.77 -15.71 9.52
N GLU A 115 13.55 -15.18 9.56
CA GLU A 115 12.32 -15.89 9.88
C GLU A 115 11.29 -15.63 8.78
N ALA A 116 10.43 -16.61 8.55
CA ALA A 116 9.36 -16.49 7.55
C ALA A 116 8.31 -15.50 8.05
N ALA A 117 7.85 -14.61 7.17
CA ALA A 117 6.86 -13.61 7.55
C ALA A 117 5.98 -13.15 6.39
N MET A 118 4.71 -12.92 6.70
CA MET A 118 3.75 -12.25 5.82
C MET A 118 3.38 -10.86 6.35
N GLY A 119 2.89 -9.98 5.48
CA GLY A 119 2.50 -8.62 5.87
C GLY A 119 3.69 -7.78 6.37
N ILE A 120 4.88 -8.00 5.81
CA ILE A 120 6.07 -7.20 6.09
C ILE A 120 5.88 -5.81 5.45
N SER A 121 6.24 -4.76 6.18
CA SER A 121 6.30 -3.41 5.63
C SER A 121 7.70 -3.16 5.05
N VAL A 122 7.79 -2.66 3.82
CA VAL A 122 9.07 -2.47 3.13
C VAL A 122 9.24 -1.04 2.65
N THR A 123 10.45 -0.51 2.82
CA THR A 123 10.84 0.82 2.36
C THR A 123 12.22 0.76 1.70
N ALA A 124 12.37 1.34 0.51
CA ALA A 124 13.64 1.43 -0.21
C ALA A 124 14.35 2.76 0.07
N LYS A 125 15.68 2.71 0.27
CA LYS A 125 16.58 3.88 0.33
C LYS A 125 17.60 3.76 -0.81
N ASN A 126 17.22 4.27 -1.98
CA ASN A 126 17.97 4.10 -3.23
C ASN A 126 19.41 4.64 -3.18
N ALA A 127 19.65 5.77 -2.52
CA ALA A 127 20.98 6.40 -2.44
C ALA A 127 22.07 5.47 -1.86
N TYR A 128 21.68 4.43 -1.11
CA TYR A 128 22.59 3.47 -0.50
C TYR A 128 22.31 2.02 -0.91
N TYR A 129 21.43 1.79 -1.90
CA TYR A 129 20.98 0.46 -2.30
C TYR A 129 20.49 -0.41 -1.12
N ARG A 130 19.76 0.19 -0.18
CA ARG A 130 19.24 -0.51 1.01
C ARG A 130 17.74 -0.67 0.95
N VAL A 131 17.26 -1.84 1.37
CA VAL A 131 15.83 -2.11 1.60
C VAL A 131 15.63 -2.35 3.09
N TYR A 132 14.69 -1.67 3.70
CA TYR A 132 14.32 -1.87 5.10
C TYR A 132 13.03 -2.69 5.15
N ALA A 133 13.06 -3.78 5.91
CA ALA A 133 11.93 -4.65 6.19
C ALA A 133 11.55 -4.53 7.66
N ALA A 134 10.30 -4.16 7.92
CA ALA A 134 9.77 -3.90 9.25
C ALA A 134 8.56 -4.78 9.55
N GLY A 135 8.63 -5.51 10.65
CA GLY A 135 7.54 -6.32 11.20
C GLY A 135 7.25 -7.58 10.40
N GLY A 136 5.96 -7.85 10.23
CA GLY A 136 5.44 -9.08 9.63
C GLY A 136 4.90 -10.04 10.69
N MET A 137 4.31 -11.14 10.25
CA MET A 137 3.77 -12.18 11.12
C MET A 137 4.28 -13.55 10.69
N GLY A 138 4.84 -14.29 11.64
CA GLY A 138 5.36 -15.63 11.45
C GLY A 138 4.29 -16.71 11.35
N SER A 139 4.72 -17.94 11.14
CA SER A 139 3.85 -19.13 11.10
C SER A 139 3.17 -19.43 12.42
N ASP A 140 3.73 -18.94 13.53
CA ASP A 140 3.18 -19.04 14.89
C ASP A 140 2.09 -17.98 15.18
N LEU A 141 1.69 -17.22 14.16
CA LEU A 141 0.72 -16.12 14.24
C LEU A 141 1.16 -14.96 15.16
N ARG A 142 2.46 -14.90 15.51
CA ARG A 142 2.98 -13.81 16.34
C ARG A 142 3.43 -12.65 15.45
N PRO A 143 2.97 -11.42 15.75
CA PRO A 143 3.48 -10.24 15.08
C PRO A 143 4.94 -10.02 15.51
N HIS A 144 5.82 -9.75 14.55
CA HIS A 144 7.22 -9.47 14.78
C HIS A 144 7.44 -7.97 15.04
N ASN A 145 8.46 -7.64 15.82
CA ASN A 145 8.97 -6.28 15.95
C ASN A 145 10.32 -6.09 15.26
N TYR A 146 10.72 -7.02 14.38
CA TYR A 146 12.01 -6.93 13.72
C TYR A 146 12.07 -5.73 12.78
N LEU A 147 13.20 -5.04 12.81
CA LEU A 147 13.62 -4.13 11.76
C LEU A 147 14.96 -4.66 11.23
N GLN A 148 15.02 -4.90 9.93
CA GLN A 148 16.22 -5.36 9.26
C GLN A 148 16.43 -4.53 8.00
N HIS A 149 17.68 -4.29 7.62
CA HIS A 149 17.97 -3.76 6.30
C HIS A 149 18.78 -4.77 5.49
N TYR A 150 18.47 -4.85 4.21
CA TYR A 150 19.22 -5.60 3.23
C TYR A 150 20.26 -4.68 2.59
N ASP A 151 21.53 -5.07 2.67
CA ASP A 151 22.62 -4.45 1.93
C ASP A 151 22.78 -5.20 0.60
N MET A 152 22.43 -4.52 -0.50
CA MET A 152 22.37 -5.14 -1.81
C MET A 152 23.74 -5.48 -2.41
N LEU A 153 24.79 -4.75 -2.04
CA LEU A 153 26.15 -5.00 -2.54
C LEU A 153 26.76 -6.24 -1.88
N LYS A 154 26.44 -6.46 -0.60
CA LYS A 154 26.95 -7.57 0.20
C LYS A 154 26.02 -8.80 0.19
N ASP A 155 24.79 -8.65 -0.28
CA ASP A 155 23.74 -9.67 -0.20
C ASP A 155 23.56 -10.16 1.23
N ILE A 156 23.38 -9.25 2.20
CA ILE A 156 23.18 -9.62 3.61
C ILE A 156 22.04 -8.85 4.24
N TRP A 157 21.37 -9.49 5.19
CA TRP A 157 20.43 -8.84 6.10
C TRP A 157 21.15 -8.44 7.38
N VAL A 158 21.01 -7.18 7.76
CA VAL A 158 21.54 -6.62 9.01
C VAL A 158 20.37 -6.27 9.92
N SER A 159 20.33 -6.88 11.09
CA SER A 159 19.36 -6.54 12.14
C SER A 159 19.65 -5.16 12.72
N LEU A 160 18.60 -4.38 12.89
CA LEU A 160 18.62 -3.05 13.52
C LEU A 160 17.88 -3.08 14.85
N ALA A 161 17.84 -1.94 15.54
CA ALA A 161 17.04 -1.79 16.75
C ALA A 161 15.57 -2.18 16.45
N ALA A 162 15.00 -3.05 17.27
CA ALA A 162 13.66 -3.56 17.06
C ALA A 162 12.60 -2.47 17.22
N MET A 163 11.51 -2.57 16.47
CA MET A 163 10.33 -1.72 16.63
C MET A 163 9.81 -1.79 18.07
N PRO A 164 9.40 -0.67 18.66
CA PRO A 164 8.80 -0.68 19.99
C PRO A 164 7.48 -1.47 20.05
N THR A 165 6.69 -1.50 18.97
CA THR A 165 5.44 -2.27 18.91
C THR A 165 5.51 -3.36 17.83
N PRO A 166 5.44 -4.65 18.19
CA PRO A 166 5.36 -5.76 17.23
C PRO A 166 4.09 -5.66 16.38
N ARG A 167 4.21 -5.81 15.05
CA ARG A 167 3.08 -5.63 14.13
C ARG A 167 3.30 -6.26 12.76
N TYR A 168 2.20 -6.54 12.06
CA TYR A 168 2.18 -6.88 10.64
C TYR A 168 1.15 -6.04 9.88
N ALA A 169 1.22 -6.05 8.55
CA ALA A 169 0.39 -5.24 7.66
C ALA A 169 0.44 -3.74 7.99
N ALA A 170 1.60 -3.26 8.43
CA ALA A 170 1.85 -1.84 8.67
C ALA A 170 2.16 -1.12 7.36
N THR A 171 1.90 0.18 7.32
CA THR A 171 2.34 1.04 6.22
C THR A 171 3.62 1.75 6.62
N SER A 172 4.60 1.78 5.70
CA SER A 172 5.84 2.51 5.91
C SER A 172 6.18 3.40 4.73
N PHE A 173 6.81 4.55 5.01
CA PHE A 173 7.39 5.42 3.98
C PHE A 173 8.69 6.07 4.47
N LEU A 174 9.55 6.43 3.53
CA LEU A 174 10.80 7.15 3.78
C LEU A 174 10.61 8.65 3.59
N ARG A 175 11.14 9.46 4.51
CA ARG A 175 11.32 10.90 4.32
C ARG A 175 12.67 11.32 4.90
N GLY A 176 13.59 11.75 4.02
CA GLY A 176 14.97 12.02 4.39
C GLY A 176 15.65 10.77 4.96
N THR A 177 16.03 10.83 6.23
CA THR A 177 16.67 9.73 6.96
C THR A 177 15.70 8.88 7.76
N LYS A 178 14.42 9.28 7.83
CA LYS A 178 13.42 8.74 8.74
C LYS A 178 12.46 7.80 8.01
N ILE A 179 12.27 6.61 8.58
CA ILE A 179 11.28 5.62 8.15
C ILE A 179 10.11 5.71 9.11
N TYR A 180 8.96 6.15 8.60
CA TYR A 180 7.73 6.28 9.34
C TYR A 180 6.97 4.96 9.24
N VAL A 181 6.55 4.37 10.36
CA VAL A 181 5.83 3.10 10.42
C VAL A 181 4.50 3.29 11.16
N LEU A 182 3.40 2.95 10.47
CA LEU A 182 2.05 3.35 10.84
C LEU A 182 1.11 2.16 10.94
N GLY A 183 0.33 2.15 12.02
CA GLY A 183 -0.79 1.23 12.19
C GLY A 183 -0.36 -0.23 12.12
N GLY A 184 -1.07 -1.01 11.31
CA GLY A 184 -0.89 -2.45 11.22
C GLY A 184 -1.76 -3.20 12.23
N ARG A 185 -1.35 -4.42 12.54
CA ARG A 185 -2.15 -5.38 13.30
C ARG A 185 -1.31 -6.17 14.30
N GLN A 186 -1.95 -6.53 15.40
CA GLN A 186 -1.49 -7.54 16.36
C GLN A 186 -2.56 -8.61 16.45
N SER A 187 -2.23 -9.81 15.94
CA SER A 187 -3.18 -10.90 15.79
C SER A 187 -4.46 -10.42 15.06
N LYS A 188 -5.65 -10.63 15.63
CA LYS A 188 -6.91 -10.19 15.02
C LYS A 188 -7.19 -8.69 15.13
N TYR A 189 -6.40 -7.91 15.86
CA TYR A 189 -6.73 -6.52 16.19
C TYR A 189 -5.88 -5.52 15.39
N ALA A 190 -6.53 -4.51 14.81
CA ALA A 190 -5.82 -3.32 14.32
C ALA A 190 -5.10 -2.61 15.47
N ILE A 191 -4.01 -1.90 15.20
CA ILE A 191 -3.33 -1.06 16.20
C ILE A 191 -3.22 0.37 15.67
N ASN A 192 -2.90 1.30 16.57
CA ASN A 192 -2.79 2.72 16.27
C ASN A 192 -1.39 3.29 16.55
N ALA A 193 -0.39 2.43 16.69
CA ALA A 193 0.96 2.89 16.98
C ALA A 193 1.57 3.60 15.77
N PHE A 194 2.24 4.72 16.04
CA PHE A 194 2.96 5.53 15.06
C PHE A 194 4.40 5.71 15.55
N GLU A 195 5.34 5.11 14.84
CA GLU A 195 6.74 5.00 15.27
C GLU A 195 7.66 5.38 14.11
N VAL A 196 8.74 6.09 14.40
CA VAL A 196 9.67 6.59 13.40
C VAL A 196 11.07 6.09 13.73
N PHE A 197 11.70 5.43 12.77
CA PHE A 197 13.10 5.01 12.87
C PHE A 197 13.99 5.97 12.10
N ASP A 198 14.98 6.54 12.78
CA ASP A 198 15.98 7.37 12.14
C ASP A 198 17.19 6.50 11.72
N THR A 199 17.48 6.48 10.41
CA THR A 199 18.55 5.64 9.85
C THR A 199 19.96 6.14 10.19
N GLU A 200 20.13 7.38 10.62
CA GLU A 200 21.43 7.95 11.02
C GLU A 200 21.71 7.70 12.49
N THR A 201 20.77 8.06 13.37
CA THR A 201 20.93 7.84 14.81
C THR A 201 20.63 6.39 15.24
N ARG A 202 20.05 5.59 14.33
CA ARG A 202 19.64 4.19 14.55
C ARG A 202 18.72 4.02 15.75
N SER A 203 17.85 4.99 15.98
CA SER A 203 16.97 5.03 17.15
C SER A 203 15.50 5.17 16.73
N TRP A 204 14.62 4.70 17.60
CA TRP A 204 13.17 4.82 17.44
C TRP A 204 12.64 6.01 18.23
N THR A 205 11.79 6.81 17.60
CA THR A 205 10.97 7.81 18.27
C THR A 205 9.50 7.38 18.20
N LYS A 206 8.82 7.35 19.34
CA LYS A 206 7.36 7.14 19.39
C LYS A 206 6.66 8.46 19.16
N PHE A 207 5.78 8.48 18.18
CA PHE A 207 4.91 9.62 17.90
C PHE A 207 3.55 9.41 18.59
N PRO A 208 2.74 10.46 18.75
CA PRO A 208 1.38 10.31 19.24
C PRO A 208 0.61 9.24 18.44
N ASN A 209 -0.11 8.36 19.14
CA ASN A 209 -0.86 7.28 18.49
C ASN A 209 -1.96 7.82 17.55
N ILE A 210 -2.23 7.09 16.47
CA ILE A 210 -3.33 7.38 15.55
C ILE A 210 -4.65 7.44 16.35
N PRO A 211 -5.42 8.54 16.29
CA PRO A 211 -6.60 8.74 17.13
C PRO A 211 -7.63 7.61 17.00
N ASN A 212 -7.84 7.12 15.77
CA ASN A 212 -8.82 6.07 15.50
C ASN A 212 -8.15 4.75 15.09
N LYS A 213 -8.36 3.71 15.90
CA LYS A 213 -7.97 2.32 15.59
C LYS A 213 -8.88 1.72 14.52
N ARG A 214 -8.30 1.35 13.38
CA ARG A 214 -8.99 0.97 12.14
C ARG A 214 -8.20 -0.10 11.37
N ALA A 215 -8.88 -1.08 10.79
CA ALA A 215 -8.33 -2.02 9.81
C ALA A 215 -8.70 -1.58 8.39
N PHE A 216 -7.98 -2.04 7.36
CA PHE A 216 -8.30 -1.72 5.96
C PHE A 216 -8.45 -0.22 5.67
N SER A 217 -7.68 0.59 6.39
CA SER A 217 -7.55 2.03 6.16
C SER A 217 -6.44 2.31 5.16
N SER A 218 -6.46 3.50 4.58
CA SER A 218 -5.37 3.99 3.75
C SER A 218 -4.60 5.10 4.46
N PHE A 219 -3.27 5.12 4.26
CA PHE A 219 -2.39 6.19 4.72
C PHE A 219 -1.82 6.91 3.51
N VAL A 220 -2.03 8.23 3.43
CA VAL A 220 -1.54 9.05 2.32
C VAL A 220 -0.63 10.15 2.87
N PRO A 221 0.70 10.03 2.70
CA PRO A 221 1.62 11.12 3.01
C PRO A 221 1.56 12.21 1.93
N THR A 222 1.64 13.47 2.36
CA THR A 222 1.86 14.67 1.54
C THR A 222 3.19 15.33 1.97
N GLU A 223 3.52 16.48 1.38
CA GLU A 223 4.73 17.22 1.75
C GLU A 223 4.71 17.71 3.21
N ASP A 224 3.56 18.10 3.73
CA ASP A 224 3.38 18.72 5.04
C ASP A 224 2.58 17.87 6.03
N LYS A 225 1.79 16.91 5.53
CA LYS A 225 0.81 16.18 6.32
C LYS A 225 0.82 14.68 6.04
N LEU A 226 0.22 13.93 6.95
CA LEU A 226 -0.10 12.52 6.77
C LEU A 226 -1.57 12.28 7.08
N PHE A 227 -2.27 11.64 6.14
CA PHE A 227 -3.69 11.34 6.26
C PHE A 227 -3.91 9.88 6.59
N SER A 228 -4.70 9.60 7.63
CA SER A 228 -5.20 8.27 7.99
C SER A 228 -6.70 8.18 7.69
N LEU A 229 -7.06 7.48 6.62
CA LEU A 229 -8.36 7.58 5.97
C LEU A 229 -9.25 6.35 6.23
N GLY A 230 -10.52 6.58 6.60
CA GLY A 230 -11.59 5.56 6.53
C GLY A 230 -11.28 4.28 7.31
N GLY A 231 -11.51 3.12 6.69
CA GLY A 231 -11.28 1.81 7.28
C GLY A 231 -12.45 1.27 8.08
N LEU A 232 -12.23 0.10 8.66
CA LEU A 232 -13.19 -0.66 9.44
C LEU A 232 -12.80 -0.62 10.91
N ARG A 233 -13.67 -0.05 11.75
CA ARG A 233 -13.54 -0.18 13.20
C ARG A 233 -14.07 -1.53 13.61
N GLN A 234 -13.22 -2.34 14.20
CA GLN A 234 -13.63 -3.64 14.71
C GLN A 234 -14.69 -3.50 15.81
N GLY A 235 -15.63 -4.43 15.78
CA GLY A 235 -16.59 -4.64 16.85
C GLY A 235 -15.90 -5.05 18.16
N ARG A 236 -16.56 -4.74 19.28
CA ARG A 236 -16.31 -5.42 20.56
C ARG A 236 -17.34 -6.55 20.71
N LEU A 237 -17.25 -7.34 21.78
CA LEU A 237 -18.27 -8.36 22.10
C LEU A 237 -19.69 -7.77 21.89
N TYR A 238 -20.51 -8.45 21.08
CA TYR A 238 -21.89 -8.07 20.72
C TYR A 238 -22.07 -6.80 19.86
N ARG A 239 -21.00 -6.18 19.33
CA ARG A 239 -21.12 -5.05 18.39
C ARG A 239 -20.58 -5.42 17.02
N GLN A 240 -21.36 -5.13 15.99
CA GLN A 240 -20.93 -5.34 14.60
C GLN A 240 -19.77 -4.39 14.23
N PRO A 241 -18.86 -4.81 13.33
CA PRO A 241 -17.88 -3.93 12.72
C PRO A 241 -18.55 -2.71 12.06
N LYS A 242 -17.89 -1.55 12.11
CA LYS A 242 -18.45 -0.30 11.58
C LYS A 242 -17.48 0.36 10.61
N PHE A 243 -17.93 0.57 9.37
CA PHE A 243 -17.19 1.36 8.40
C PHE A 243 -17.04 2.81 8.88
N MET A 244 -15.85 3.35 8.70
CA MET A 244 -15.49 4.68 9.15
C MET A 244 -15.48 5.66 7.99
N ARG A 245 -15.77 6.92 8.31
CA ARG A 245 -15.56 8.08 7.43
C ARG A 245 -14.60 9.09 8.05
N THR A 246 -14.04 8.75 9.21
CA THR A 246 -13.11 9.62 9.92
C THR A 246 -11.79 9.64 9.18
N VAL A 247 -11.18 10.81 9.15
CA VAL A 247 -9.88 11.10 8.57
C VAL A 247 -9.06 11.60 9.75
N ASP A 248 -7.88 11.08 10.05
CA ASP A 248 -6.99 11.71 11.02
C ASP A 248 -5.85 12.37 10.25
N MET A 249 -5.57 13.64 10.50
CA MET A 249 -4.50 14.41 9.85
C MET A 249 -3.38 14.66 10.84
N PHE A 250 -2.17 14.26 10.48
CA PHE A 250 -0.97 14.51 11.26
C PHE A 250 -0.15 15.60 10.58
N ASP A 251 0.22 16.62 11.35
CA ASP A 251 1.09 17.70 10.91
C ASP A 251 2.55 17.26 11.07
N MET A 252 3.28 17.18 9.96
CA MET A 252 4.64 16.65 9.95
C MET A 252 5.67 17.63 10.53
N GLU A 253 5.36 18.93 10.57
CA GLU A 253 6.22 19.97 11.12
C GLU A 253 6.04 20.10 12.62
N GLN A 254 4.78 20.17 13.09
CA GLN A 254 4.45 20.27 14.51
C GLN A 254 4.61 18.94 15.26
N GLY A 255 4.57 17.81 14.55
CA GLY A 255 4.68 16.49 15.16
C GLY A 255 3.42 16.06 15.93
N GLY A 256 2.24 16.55 15.54
CA GLY A 256 0.99 16.32 16.25
C GLY A 256 -0.21 15.98 15.36
N TRP A 257 -1.20 15.28 15.92
CA TRP A 257 -2.50 15.10 15.25
C TRP A 257 -3.34 16.37 15.37
N MET A 258 -3.89 16.80 14.25
CA MET A 258 -4.75 17.98 14.18
C MET A 258 -6.09 17.72 14.89
N LYS A 259 -6.67 18.78 15.47
CA LYS A 259 -8.01 18.72 16.06
C LYS A 259 -9.03 18.47 14.96
N MET A 260 -9.81 17.40 15.13
CA MET A 260 -10.71 16.92 14.09
C MET A 260 -12.05 17.68 14.08
N GLU A 261 -12.40 18.18 12.90
CA GLU A 261 -13.71 18.75 12.61
C GLU A 261 -14.56 17.81 11.74
N ARG A 262 -15.89 17.94 11.83
CA ARG A 262 -16.81 17.12 11.04
C ARG A 262 -16.68 17.35 9.53
N SER A 263 -16.23 18.54 9.13
CA SER A 263 -15.93 18.94 7.74
C SER A 263 -14.85 18.06 7.09
N PHE A 264 -13.94 17.50 7.88
CA PHE A 264 -12.82 16.69 7.39
C PHE A 264 -13.21 15.25 7.08
N TYR A 265 -14.43 14.83 7.44
CA TYR A 265 -14.87 13.46 7.24
C TYR A 265 -15.22 13.19 5.79
N LEU A 266 -14.88 11.98 5.33
CA LEU A 266 -15.31 11.46 4.03
C LEU A 266 -16.84 11.56 3.90
N LYS A 267 -17.34 11.85 2.70
CA LYS A 267 -18.79 11.87 2.44
C LYS A 267 -19.37 10.47 2.59
N LYS A 268 -18.64 9.44 2.15
CA LYS A 268 -19.01 8.03 2.31
C LYS A 268 -18.12 7.33 3.34
N ARG A 269 -18.71 6.41 4.10
CA ARG A 269 -17.95 5.46 4.92
C ARG A 269 -17.34 4.43 3.98
N ARG A 270 -16.05 4.17 4.11
CA ARG A 270 -15.33 3.26 3.24
C ARG A 270 -14.18 2.55 3.95
N ALA A 271 -13.94 1.30 3.59
CA ALA A 271 -12.75 0.52 3.92
C ALA A 271 -12.25 -0.20 2.66
N ASP A 272 -10.98 -0.62 2.64
CA ASP A 272 -10.41 -1.42 1.55
C ASP A 272 -10.55 -0.76 0.16
N PHE A 273 -10.31 0.56 0.13
CA PHE A 273 -10.42 1.45 -1.02
C PHE A 273 -9.04 1.88 -1.51
N VAL A 274 -8.94 2.38 -2.74
CA VAL A 274 -7.71 2.96 -3.26
C VAL A 274 -7.59 4.41 -2.82
N ALA A 275 -6.37 4.86 -2.53
CA ALA A 275 -6.10 6.25 -2.23
C ALA A 275 -4.73 6.68 -2.74
N GLY A 276 -4.56 7.98 -2.99
CA GLY A 276 -3.29 8.56 -3.38
C GLY A 276 -3.30 10.07 -3.27
N TYR A 277 -2.12 10.66 -3.44
CA TYR A 277 -1.95 12.11 -3.54
C TYR A 277 -1.74 12.50 -5.01
N LEU A 278 -2.62 13.35 -5.53
CA LEU A 278 -2.63 13.79 -6.93
C LEU A 278 -2.80 15.30 -6.99
N LYS A 279 -1.80 16.00 -7.57
CA LYS A 279 -1.84 17.45 -7.89
C LYS A 279 -2.47 18.30 -6.78
N GLY A 280 -1.94 18.18 -5.56
CA GLY A 280 -2.38 18.97 -4.41
C GLY A 280 -3.53 18.35 -3.61
N ARG A 281 -4.13 17.24 -4.07
CA ARG A 281 -5.32 16.64 -3.45
C ARG A 281 -5.06 15.22 -2.97
N VAL A 282 -5.57 14.88 -1.80
CA VAL A 282 -5.72 13.49 -1.38
C VAL A 282 -7.00 12.95 -2.00
N VAL A 283 -6.89 11.86 -2.76
CA VAL A 283 -7.99 11.26 -3.50
C VAL A 283 -8.27 9.86 -2.97
N VAL A 284 -9.55 9.48 -2.90
CA VAL A 284 -10.00 8.13 -2.55
C VAL A 284 -11.04 7.65 -3.55
N ALA A 285 -11.04 6.36 -3.87
CA ALA A 285 -12.03 5.76 -4.76
C ALA A 285 -12.33 4.30 -4.39
N GLY A 286 -13.56 3.88 -4.66
CA GLY A 286 -13.99 2.50 -4.40
C GLY A 286 -14.09 2.11 -2.93
N GLY A 287 -13.97 0.80 -2.69
CA GLY A 287 -13.99 0.16 -1.38
C GLY A 287 -15.35 -0.37 -0.95
N LEU A 288 -15.43 -0.80 0.30
CA LEU A 288 -16.62 -1.32 0.95
C LEU A 288 -17.22 -0.28 1.89
N GLY A 289 -18.54 -0.11 1.84
CA GLY A 289 -19.29 0.79 2.71
C GLY A 289 -20.40 0.06 3.46
N ASN A 290 -21.36 0.82 3.98
CA ASN A 290 -22.57 0.24 4.59
C ASN A 290 -23.55 -0.33 3.55
N GLN A 291 -23.29 -0.06 2.27
CA GLN A 291 -24.07 -0.52 1.14
C GLN A 291 -23.86 -2.03 0.93
N PRO A 292 -24.84 -2.74 0.36
CA PRO A 292 -24.71 -4.17 0.07
C PRO A 292 -23.70 -4.45 -1.04
N THR A 293 -23.40 -3.46 -1.86
CA THR A 293 -22.44 -3.54 -2.97
C THR A 293 -21.21 -2.69 -2.70
N VAL A 294 -20.14 -3.01 -3.42
CA VAL A 294 -18.92 -2.22 -3.52
C VAL A 294 -19.22 -0.78 -3.97
N LEU A 295 -18.46 0.16 -3.45
CA LEU A 295 -18.58 1.57 -3.77
C LEU A 295 -17.96 1.88 -5.14
N GLU A 296 -18.60 2.78 -5.87
CA GLU A 296 -18.03 3.42 -7.07
C GLU A 296 -17.55 4.84 -6.79
N SER A 297 -18.04 5.44 -5.69
CA SER A 297 -17.82 6.85 -5.40
C SER A 297 -16.34 7.19 -5.22
N ALA A 298 -15.89 8.23 -5.91
CA ALA A 298 -14.59 8.85 -5.71
C ALA A 298 -14.74 10.25 -5.08
N GLU A 299 -13.77 10.62 -4.25
CA GLU A 299 -13.77 11.89 -3.51
C GLU A 299 -12.35 12.44 -3.43
N ALA A 300 -12.20 13.77 -3.44
CA ALA A 300 -10.93 14.45 -3.26
C ALA A 300 -10.99 15.46 -2.11
N PHE A 301 -9.97 15.50 -1.27
CA PHE A 301 -9.83 16.49 -0.22
C PHE A 301 -9.31 17.81 -0.79
N HIS A 302 -10.01 18.90 -0.52
CA HIS A 302 -9.58 20.25 -0.81
C HIS A 302 -8.84 20.81 0.41
N PRO A 303 -7.49 20.99 0.35
CA PRO A 303 -6.70 21.34 1.52
C PRO A 303 -7.05 22.70 2.12
N GLU A 304 -7.30 23.73 1.30
CA GLU A 304 -7.61 25.08 1.80
C GLU A 304 -9.02 25.19 2.39
N LYS A 305 -10.01 24.54 1.76
CA LYS A 305 -11.41 24.53 2.23
C LYS A 305 -11.67 23.48 3.32
N ASN A 306 -10.66 22.64 3.61
CA ASN A 306 -10.75 21.48 4.49
C ASN A 306 -12.03 20.66 4.32
N LYS A 307 -12.37 20.32 3.08
CA LYS A 307 -13.60 19.57 2.77
C LYS A 307 -13.37 18.57 1.66
N TRP A 308 -14.14 17.49 1.69
CA TRP A 308 -14.19 16.53 0.60
C TRP A 308 -15.14 17.01 -0.50
N GLU A 309 -14.68 16.89 -1.73
CA GLU A 309 -15.42 17.21 -2.95
C GLU A 309 -15.61 15.93 -3.76
N SER A 310 -16.75 15.82 -4.46
CA SER A 310 -17.04 14.60 -5.22
C SER A 310 -16.25 14.61 -6.52
N LEU A 311 -15.71 13.46 -6.90
CA LEU A 311 -15.12 13.24 -8.21
C LEU A 311 -16.05 12.36 -9.06
N PRO A 312 -15.83 12.24 -10.38
CA PRO A 312 -16.52 11.24 -11.18
C PRO A 312 -16.39 9.83 -10.61
N PRO A 313 -17.45 9.00 -10.68
CA PRO A 313 -17.43 7.66 -10.12
C PRO A 313 -16.44 6.76 -10.88
N MET A 314 -15.85 5.82 -10.15
CA MET A 314 -15.02 4.75 -10.70
C MET A 314 -15.85 3.88 -11.64
N PRO A 315 -15.42 3.66 -12.90
CA PRO A 315 -16.23 2.94 -13.90
C PRO A 315 -16.66 1.53 -13.47
N THR A 316 -15.76 0.78 -12.85
CA THR A 316 -16.06 -0.53 -12.26
C THR A 316 -16.04 -0.43 -10.74
N PRO A 317 -17.17 -0.49 -10.03
CA PRO A 317 -17.20 -0.46 -8.56
C PRO A 317 -16.46 -1.66 -7.97
N ARG A 318 -15.49 -1.45 -7.06
CA ARG A 318 -14.66 -2.53 -6.48
C ARG A 318 -13.91 -2.16 -5.20
N CYS A 319 -13.45 -3.19 -4.46
CA CYS A 319 -12.55 -3.09 -3.31
C CYS A 319 -11.30 -3.97 -3.50
N ALA A 320 -10.43 -4.09 -2.49
CA ALA A 320 -9.23 -4.92 -2.50
C ALA A 320 -8.28 -4.69 -3.69
N CYS A 321 -8.34 -3.51 -4.28
CA CYS A 321 -7.52 -3.15 -5.44
C CYS A 321 -6.10 -2.84 -4.98
N SER A 322 -5.14 -3.25 -5.78
CA SER A 322 -3.80 -2.69 -5.68
C SER A 322 -3.81 -1.31 -6.33
N SER A 323 -3.15 -0.35 -5.70
CA SER A 323 -3.11 1.01 -6.21
C SER A 323 -1.73 1.63 -6.13
N ILE A 324 -1.46 2.52 -7.07
CA ILE A 324 -0.20 3.25 -7.18
C ILE A 324 -0.46 4.58 -7.90
N VAL A 325 0.29 5.62 -7.51
CA VAL A 325 0.30 6.89 -8.23
C VAL A 325 1.47 6.90 -9.20
N VAL A 326 1.19 7.05 -10.50
CA VAL A 326 2.18 7.08 -11.57
C VAL A 326 1.80 8.16 -12.58
N ARG A 327 2.77 8.98 -13.01
CA ARG A 327 2.58 10.06 -14.01
C ARG A 327 1.34 10.94 -13.72
N ASN A 328 1.14 11.34 -12.46
CA ASN A 328 -0.03 12.12 -12.00
C ASN A 328 -1.39 11.44 -12.15
N CYS A 329 -1.44 10.12 -12.23
CA CYS A 329 -2.66 9.34 -12.22
C CYS A 329 -2.66 8.35 -11.05
N LEU A 330 -3.82 8.17 -10.42
CA LEU A 330 -4.03 7.09 -9.45
C LEU A 330 -4.55 5.88 -10.21
N LEU A 331 -3.72 4.84 -10.32
CA LEU A 331 -4.10 3.58 -10.94
C LEU A 331 -4.73 2.67 -9.90
N ALA A 332 -5.84 2.03 -10.26
CA ALA A 332 -6.50 0.98 -9.51
C ALA A 332 -6.55 -0.30 -10.36
N VAL A 333 -5.80 -1.31 -9.94
CA VAL A 333 -5.56 -2.56 -10.69
C VAL A 333 -6.20 -3.73 -9.96
N GLY A 334 -6.99 -4.51 -10.69
CA GLY A 334 -7.63 -5.73 -10.18
C GLY A 334 -8.66 -5.44 -9.09
N GLY A 335 -8.69 -6.29 -8.05
CA GLY A 335 -9.61 -6.16 -6.92
C GLY A 335 -10.85 -7.04 -7.04
N VAL A 336 -11.84 -6.78 -6.19
CA VAL A 336 -13.08 -7.59 -6.07
C VAL A 336 -14.31 -6.72 -6.32
N SER A 337 -15.20 -7.21 -7.18
CA SER A 337 -16.56 -6.70 -7.38
C SER A 337 -17.56 -7.82 -7.10
N GLN A 338 -18.27 -8.35 -8.11
CA GLN A 338 -19.04 -9.60 -7.99
C GLN A 338 -18.14 -10.86 -7.95
N GLY A 339 -16.88 -10.71 -8.35
CA GLY A 339 -15.80 -11.70 -8.31
C GLY A 339 -14.46 -10.97 -8.50
N LEU A 340 -13.37 -11.72 -8.75
CA LEU A 340 -12.11 -11.08 -9.11
C LEU A 340 -12.23 -10.31 -10.42
N SER A 341 -11.74 -9.07 -10.40
CA SER A 341 -11.74 -8.19 -11.56
C SER A 341 -10.37 -8.18 -12.22
N SER A 342 -10.36 -8.10 -13.55
CA SER A 342 -9.18 -7.72 -14.34
C SER A 342 -9.16 -6.22 -14.68
N ALA A 343 -10.12 -5.44 -14.16
CA ALA A 343 -10.22 -4.02 -14.49
C ALA A 343 -8.97 -3.25 -14.07
N VAL A 344 -8.51 -2.39 -14.97
CA VAL A 344 -7.45 -1.43 -14.73
C VAL A 344 -7.98 -0.06 -15.12
N GLU A 345 -8.04 0.83 -14.15
CA GLU A 345 -8.57 2.17 -14.36
C GLU A 345 -7.65 3.18 -13.71
N ALA A 346 -7.46 4.30 -14.39
CA ALA A 346 -6.64 5.40 -13.91
C ALA A 346 -7.49 6.65 -13.75
N LEU A 347 -7.43 7.25 -12.57
CA LEU A 347 -7.97 8.58 -12.33
C LEU A 347 -6.87 9.60 -12.57
N CYS A 348 -7.01 10.35 -13.66
CA CYS A 348 -6.06 11.36 -14.11
C CYS A 348 -6.73 12.73 -14.14
N LEU A 349 -5.93 13.78 -14.29
CA LEU A 349 -6.44 15.07 -14.73
C LEU A 349 -6.44 15.13 -16.25
N SER A 350 -7.47 15.71 -16.85
CA SER A 350 -7.46 16.04 -18.27
C SER A 350 -6.30 16.99 -18.55
N ASP A 351 -5.46 16.66 -19.52
CA ASP A 351 -4.47 17.60 -20.03
C ASP A 351 -5.24 18.81 -20.57
N SER A 352 -4.96 19.98 -20.01
CA SER A 352 -5.58 21.26 -20.39
C SER A 352 -4.94 21.80 -21.66
#